data_AF-A0A918KH01-F1
#
_entry.id   AF-A0A918KH01-F1
#
_cell.length_a   1.000
_cell.length_b   1.000
_cell.length_c   1.000
_cell.angle_alpha   90.00
_cell.angle_beta   90.00
_cell.angle_gamma   90.00
#
_symmetry.space_group_name_H-M   'P 1'
#
loop_
_entity.id
_entity.type
_entity.pdbx_description
1 polymer ?
#
loop_
_entity_poly.entity_id
_entity_poly.type
_entity_poly.pdbx_seq_one_letter_code
_entity_poly.pdbx_strand_id
1 'polypeptide(L)' 'MADVRSLDAFRKRKRKETASGKTLCRNGRHKWVVDRKAEFDVKRGRLVTRYRCERCGEVKVRAE' A
#
# COMPACT_ATOMS: atom_id res chain seq x y z
N MET A 1 -21.18 22.29 -31.36
CA MET A 1 -21.46 20.96 -30.76
C MET A 1 -20.76 20.92 -29.41
N ALA A 2 -21.48 21.15 -28.32
CA ALA A 2 -20.88 21.17 -26.99
C ALA A 2 -20.63 19.73 -26.55
N ASP A 3 -19.35 19.38 -26.42
CA ASP A 3 -18.88 18.09 -25.92
C ASP A 3 -19.39 17.90 -24.48
N VAL A 4 -20.49 17.17 -24.32
CA VAL A 4 -21.00 16.77 -23.01
C VAL A 4 -19.99 15.80 -22.44
N ARG A 5 -18.99 16.33 -21.71
CA ARG A 5 -18.05 15.52 -20.93
C ARG A 5 -18.82 14.78 -19.86
N SER A 6 -19.23 13.55 -20.18
CA SER A 6 -19.95 12.65 -19.29
C SER A 6 -19.22 12.49 -17.96
N LEU A 7 -19.74 13.12 -16.90
CA LEU A 7 -19.19 13.08 -15.54
C LEU A 7 -19.04 11.64 -15.00
N ASP A 8 -19.85 10.71 -15.52
CA ASP A 8 -19.76 9.28 -15.20
C ASP A 8 -18.43 8.66 -15.64
N ALA A 9 -17.90 9.03 -16.81
CA ALA A 9 -16.63 8.53 -17.31
C ALA A 9 -15.46 8.98 -16.40
N PHE A 10 -15.53 10.22 -15.90
CA PHE A 10 -14.54 10.75 -14.95
C PHE A 10 -14.58 10.02 -13.61
N ARG A 11 -15.78 9.77 -13.07
CA ARG A 11 -15.97 9.01 -11.82
C ARG A 11 -15.44 7.58 -11.94
N LYS A 12 -15.70 6.91 -13.07
CA LYS A 12 -15.19 5.55 -13.36
C LYS A 12 -13.66 5.52 -13.47
N ARG A 13 -13.04 6.48 -14.16
CA ARG A 13 -11.58 6.60 -14.26
C ARG A 13 -10.93 6.80 -12.88
N LYS A 14 -11.46 7.72 -12.07
CA LYS A 14 -10.97 7.97 -10.71
C LYS A 14 -11.06 6.73 -9.81
N ARG A 15 -12.15 5.95 -9.90
CA ARG A 15 -12.29 4.65 -9.20
C ARG A 15 -11.26 3.63 -9.67
N LYS A 16 -11.01 3.52 -10.98
CA LYS A 16 -9.96 2.63 -11.50
C LYS A 16 -8.57 3.03 -11.01
N GLU A 17 -8.23 4.32 -11.03
CA GLU A 17 -6.93 4.81 -10.55
C GLU A 17 -6.71 4.54 -9.06
N THR A 18 -7.73 4.78 -8.24
CA THR A 18 -7.65 4.53 -6.78
C THR A 18 -7.64 3.04 -6.41
N ALA A 19 -8.27 2.19 -7.22
CA ALA A 19 -8.28 0.75 -7.01
C ALA A 19 -7.05 0.04 -7.61
N SER A 20 -6.41 0.62 -8.62
CA SER A 20 -5.22 0.07 -9.26
C SER A 20 -4.11 -0.12 -8.23
N GLY A 21 -3.59 -1.34 -8.11
CA GLY A 21 -2.55 -1.71 -7.15
C GLY A 21 -3.03 -2.02 -5.73
N LYS A 22 -4.22 -1.54 -5.29
CA LYS A 22 -4.73 -1.75 -3.92
C LYS A 22 -5.69 -2.93 -3.77
N THR A 23 -6.29 -3.42 -4.85
CA THR A 23 -7.22 -4.56 -4.83
C THR A 23 -6.61 -5.84 -4.26
N LEU A 24 -5.36 -6.16 -4.63
CA LEU A 24 -4.66 -7.33 -4.08
C LEU A 24 -4.35 -7.17 -2.59
N CYS A 25 -3.95 -5.97 -2.16
CA CYS A 25 -3.68 -5.67 -0.75
C CYS A 25 -4.95 -5.78 0.11
N ARG A 26 -6.11 -5.33 -0.38
CA ARG A 26 -7.39 -5.47 0.33
C ARG A 26 -7.77 -6.92 0.62
N ASN A 27 -7.32 -7.86 -0.23
CA ASN A 27 -7.57 -9.29 -0.08
C ASN A 27 -6.45 -10.01 0.70
N GLY A 28 -5.57 -9.27 1.40
CA GLY A 28 -4.46 -9.83 2.19
C GLY A 28 -3.22 -10.24 1.38
N ARG A 29 -3.16 -9.95 0.07
CA ARG A 29 -2.01 -10.27 -0.79
C ARG A 29 -1.09 -9.07 -0.94
N HIS A 30 -0.27 -8.86 0.09
CA HIS A 30 0.69 -7.77 0.14
C HIS A 30 2.01 -8.16 -0.54
N LYS A 31 2.56 -7.23 -1.33
CA LYS A 31 3.95 -7.31 -1.80
C LYS A 31 4.83 -6.67 -0.74
N TRP A 32 5.38 -7.48 0.15
CA TRP A 32 6.25 -7.01 1.24
C TRP A 32 7.67 -6.77 0.70
N VAL A 33 8.20 -5.59 0.97
CA VAL A 33 9.62 -5.26 0.80
C VAL A 33 10.23 -4.97 2.17
N VAL A 34 11.49 -5.36 2.33
CA VAL A 34 12.25 -5.04 3.53
C VAL A 34 12.55 -3.55 3.54
N ASP A 35 12.09 -2.86 4.58
CA ASP A 35 12.50 -1.50 4.84
C ASP A 35 13.91 -1.56 5.45
N ARG A 36 14.90 -1.02 4.73
CA ARG A 36 16.31 -1.10 5.14
C ARG A 36 16.61 -0.32 6.41
N LYS A 37 15.66 0.47 6.93
CA LYS A 37 15.73 0.99 8.30
C LYS A 37 15.32 -0.10 9.27
N ALA A 38 16.24 -1.03 9.52
CA ALA A 38 16.12 -1.89 10.67
C ALA A 38 16.12 -1.00 11.92
N GLU A 39 15.07 -1.10 12.74
CA GLU A 39 14.94 -0.30 13.95
C GLU A 39 15.26 -1.19 15.15
N PHE A 40 16.00 -0.66 16.12
CA PHE A 40 16.21 -1.35 17.37
C PHE A 40 14.99 -1.12 18.27
N ASP A 41 14.23 -2.18 18.56
CA ASP A 41 13.05 -2.07 19.42
C ASP A 41 13.50 -2.00 20.88
N VAL A 42 13.52 -0.79 21.44
CA VAL A 42 14.00 -0.50 22.82
C VAL A 42 13.20 -1.29 23.87
N LYS A 43 11.92 -1.57 23.62
CA LYS A 43 11.08 -2.31 24.56
C LYS A 43 11.39 -3.81 24.57
N ARG A 44 11.81 -4.36 23.44
CA ARG A 44 12.12 -5.80 23.27
C ARG A 44 13.62 -6.09 23.35
N GLY A 45 14.47 -5.08 23.38
CA GLY A 45 15.93 -5.21 23.47
C GLY A 45 16.57 -5.89 22.26
N ARG A 46 15.91 -5.88 21.09
CA ARG A 46 16.38 -6.57 19.89
C ARG A 46 16.11 -5.79 18.61
N LEU A 47 16.91 -6.10 17.59
CA LEU A 47 16.81 -5.51 16.27
C LEU A 47 15.57 -6.08 15.56
N VAL A 48 14.70 -5.20 15.04
CA VAL A 48 13.48 -5.62 14.34
C VAL A 48 13.55 -5.26 12.86
N THR A 49 13.12 -6.20 12.03
CA THR A 49 13.02 -6.00 10.59
C THR A 49 11.62 -5.54 10.24
N ARG A 50 11.52 -4.33 9.70
CA ARG A 50 10.27 -3.77 9.19
C ARG A 50 10.09 -4.17 7.74
N TYR A 51 8.89 -4.63 7.41
CA TYR A 51 8.46 -4.90 6.05
C TYR A 51 7.39 -3.88 5.68
N ARG A 52 7.57 -3.19 4.56
CA ARG A 52 6.58 -2.27 4.03
C ARG A 52 5.95 -2.85 2.78
N CYS A 53 4.66 -2.70 2.60
CA CYS A 53 4.03 -3.08 1.36
C CYS A 53 4.27 -2.00 0.30
N GLU A 54 4.88 -2.36 -0.83
CA GLU A 54 5.12 -1.44 -1.96
C GLU A 54 3.84 -0.85 -2.56
N ARG A 55 2.72 -1.56 -2.43
CA ARG A 55 1.44 -1.22 -3.06
C ARG A 55 0.55 -0.35 -2.18
N CYS A 56 0.35 -0.73 -0.93
CA CYS A 56 -0.55 -0.02 0.00
C CYS A 56 0.18 0.77 1.09
N GLY A 57 1.49 0.58 1.26
CA GLY A 57 2.29 1.24 2.29
C GLY A 57 2.14 0.66 3.69
N GLU A 58 1.32 -0.38 3.88
CA GLU A 58 1.15 -1.07 5.17
C GLU A 58 2.49 -1.58 5.69
N VAL A 59 2.70 -1.52 7.01
CA VAL A 59 3.96 -1.92 7.64
C VAL A 59 3.72 -3.13 8.54
N LYS A 60 4.55 -4.15 8.36
CA LYS A 60 4.57 -5.35 9.19
C LYS A 60 5.94 -5.46 9.85
N VAL A 61 5.97 -5.52 11.18
CA VAL A 61 7.21 -5.71 11.93
C VAL A 61 7.34 -7.20 12.24
N ARG A 62 8.45 -7.82 11.85
CA ARG A 62 8.85 -9.13 12.39
C ARG A 62 10.05 -8.91 13.30
N ALA A 63 9.94 -9.45 14.51
CA ALA A 63 11.06 -9.55 15.42
C ALA A 63 11.69 -10.93 15.21
N GLU A 64 13.01 -10.95 15.05
CA GLU A 64 13.80 -12.18 14.98
C GLU A 64 14.16 -12.64 16.39
#